data_AF-A0AA88ZLV8-F1
#
_entry.id   AF-A0AA88ZLV8-F1
#
_cell.length_a   1.000
_cell.length_b   1.000
_cell.length_c   1.000
_cell.angle_alpha   90.00
_cell.angle_beta   90.00
_cell.angle_gamma   90.00
#
_symmetry.space_group_name_H-M   'P 1'
#
loop_
_entity.id
_entity.type
_entity.pdbx_description
1 polymer ?
#
loop_
_entity_poly.entity_id
_entity_poly.type
_entity_poly.pdbx_seq_one_letter_code
_entity_poly.pdbx_strand_id
1 'polypeptide(L)'
;MAIIITDECINCGACEPECPNTAIYEGADEWRYSDGTSLKGQVVLPNGKEVDADDVQEPISDEVYYISPDKCTECMGFHEEPQCAAVCPVDCCVPDDDHVETEEVLLEKQKFMHPEG
;
A
#
# COMPACT_ATOMS: atom_id res chain seq x y z
N MET A 1 1.91 11.11 -3.33
CA MET A 1 0.65 10.50 -3.81
C MET A 1 0.73 9.00 -3.69
N ALA A 2 -0.14 8.34 -2.94
CA ALA A 2 -0.21 6.88 -2.99
C ALA A 2 -0.24 6.37 -4.45
N ILE A 3 0.22 5.15 -4.70
CA ILE A 3 0.13 4.53 -6.02
C ILE A 3 -1.19 3.75 -6.08
N ILE A 4 -1.86 3.78 -7.24
CA ILE A 4 -3.02 2.95 -7.57
C ILE A 4 -2.68 2.01 -8.73
N ILE A 5 -3.34 0.85 -8.75
CA ILE A 5 -3.31 -0.09 -9.89
C ILE A 5 -4.59 0.13 -10.70
N THR A 6 -4.46 0.45 -11.99
CA THR A 6 -5.62 0.68 -12.88
C THR A 6 -6.22 -0.63 -13.39
N ASP A 7 -7.36 -0.53 -14.05
CA ASP A 7 -8.05 -1.63 -14.73
C ASP A 7 -7.26 -2.22 -15.92
N GLU A 8 -6.18 -1.57 -16.34
CA GLU A 8 -5.24 -2.09 -17.35
C GLU A 8 -4.35 -3.22 -16.81
N CYS A 9 -4.43 -3.52 -15.50
CA CYS A 9 -3.70 -4.61 -14.87
C CYS A 9 -4.02 -5.97 -15.51
N ILE A 10 -2.96 -6.72 -15.81
CA ILE A 10 -3.05 -8.04 -16.45
C ILE A 10 -2.90 -9.22 -15.47
N ASN A 11 -2.99 -8.96 -14.16
CA ASN A 11 -2.85 -9.97 -13.09
C ASN A 11 -1.59 -10.85 -13.20
N CYS A 12 -0.45 -10.22 -13.52
CA CYS A 12 0.82 -10.95 -13.66
C CYS A 12 1.52 -11.28 -12.33
N GLY A 13 1.10 -10.66 -11.22
CA GLY A 13 1.67 -10.87 -9.87
C GLY A 13 3.07 -10.28 -9.64
N ALA A 14 3.65 -9.56 -10.60
CA ALA A 14 5.03 -9.07 -10.50
C ALA A 14 5.24 -7.98 -9.42
N CYS A 15 4.22 -7.16 -9.16
CA CYS A 15 4.35 -6.00 -8.26
C CYS A 15 4.15 -6.32 -6.78
N GLU A 16 3.35 -7.34 -6.45
CA GLU A 16 3.03 -7.75 -5.08
C GLU A 16 4.28 -8.01 -4.20
N PRO A 17 5.25 -8.85 -4.61
CA PRO A 17 6.41 -9.17 -3.77
C PRO A 17 7.37 -7.99 -3.59
N GLU A 18 7.27 -6.95 -4.42
CA GLU A 18 8.16 -5.79 -4.39
C GLU A 18 7.71 -4.72 -3.39
N CYS A 19 6.50 -4.83 -2.84
CA CYS A 19 5.98 -3.83 -1.91
C CYS A 19 6.58 -4.01 -0.50
N PRO A 20 7.35 -3.04 0.04
CA PRO A 20 7.98 -3.18 1.36
C PRO A 20 6.99 -3.18 2.53
N ASN A 21 5.76 -2.70 2.30
CA ASN A 21 4.71 -2.63 3.32
C ASN A 21 3.63 -3.71 3.15
N THR A 22 3.76 -4.60 2.15
CA THR A 22 2.68 -5.51 1.72
C THR A 22 1.38 -4.73 1.53
N ALA A 23 1.42 -3.66 0.73
CA ALA A 23 0.26 -2.83 0.43
C ALA A 23 -0.48 -3.28 -0.84
N ILE A 24 0.09 -4.22 -1.61
CA ILE A 24 -0.47 -4.75 -2.85
C ILE A 24 -1.05 -6.13 -2.58
N TYR A 25 -2.24 -6.38 -3.11
CA TYR A 25 -2.99 -7.63 -2.94
C TYR A 25 -3.63 -8.05 -4.25
N GLU A 26 -3.83 -9.35 -4.47
CA GLU A 26 -4.59 -9.87 -5.61
C GLU A 26 -6.07 -9.46 -5.52
N GLY A 27 -6.77 -9.40 -6.65
CA GLY A 27 -8.19 -9.10 -6.66
C GLY A 27 -8.98 -10.10 -5.79
N ALA A 28 -9.95 -9.58 -5.04
CA ALA A 28 -10.80 -10.28 -4.08
C ALA A 28 -10.09 -10.83 -2.83
N ASP A 29 -8.76 -10.73 -2.73
CA ASP A 29 -8.05 -11.13 -1.52
C ASP A 29 -8.29 -10.11 -0.39
N GLU A 30 -8.55 -10.63 0.80
CA GLU A 30 -8.67 -9.82 2.02
C GLU A 30 -7.30 -9.38 2.53
N TRP A 31 -7.25 -8.29 3.28
CA TRP A 31 -5.99 -7.74 3.77
C TRP A 31 -6.07 -7.23 5.22
N ARG A 32 -4.91 -6.96 5.82
CA ARG A 32 -4.78 -6.40 7.17
C ARG A 32 -3.75 -5.28 7.21
N TYR A 33 -3.91 -4.36 8.17
CA TYR A 33 -2.86 -3.37 8.45
C TYR A 33 -1.61 -4.03 9.01
N SER A 34 -1.75 -5.14 9.75
CA SER A 34 -0.61 -5.88 10.33
C SER A 34 0.20 -6.67 9.31
N ASP A 35 -0.33 -6.95 8.11
CA ASP A 35 0.42 -7.66 7.06
C ASP A 35 1.64 -6.85 6.64
N GLY A 36 2.84 -7.41 6.79
CA GLY A 36 4.07 -6.73 6.39
C GLY A 36 4.40 -5.45 7.17
N THR A 37 3.77 -5.20 8.32
CA THR A 37 4.07 -4.05 9.19
C THR A 37 4.30 -4.47 10.65
N SER A 38 4.67 -3.52 11.50
CA SER A 38 4.77 -3.72 12.95
C SER A 38 3.46 -3.41 13.71
N LEU A 39 2.39 -3.02 13.01
CA LEU A 39 1.11 -2.64 13.62
C LEU A 39 0.41 -3.86 14.22
N LYS A 40 -0.20 -3.70 15.40
CA LYS A 40 -0.94 -4.76 16.12
C LYS A 40 -2.05 -4.18 16.98
N GLY A 41 -3.19 -4.87 17.04
CA GLY A 41 -4.36 -4.45 17.81
C GLY A 41 -4.87 -3.05 17.46
N GLN A 42 -5.49 -2.40 18.43
CA GLN A 42 -6.09 -1.07 18.23
C GLN A 42 -5.03 0.01 18.02
N VAL A 43 -5.10 0.69 16.88
CA VAL A 43 -4.22 1.80 16.49
C VAL A 43 -5.01 2.97 15.92
N VAL A 44 -4.44 4.17 16.01
CA VAL A 44 -4.94 5.37 15.32
C VAL A 44 -3.99 5.66 14.18
N LEU A 45 -4.48 5.55 12.94
CA LEU A 45 -3.70 5.80 11.75
C LEU A 45 -3.34 7.30 11.65
N PRO A 46 -2.31 7.69 10.88
CA PRO A 46 -1.92 9.09 10.70
C PRO A 46 -3.05 9.99 10.17
N ASN A 47 -4.01 9.43 9.42
CA ASN A 47 -5.19 10.13 8.94
C ASN A 47 -6.30 10.30 10.01
N GLY A 48 -6.07 9.83 11.25
CA GLY A 48 -6.99 9.91 12.38
C GLY A 48 -8.01 8.77 12.48
N LYS A 49 -8.00 7.80 11.56
CA LYS A 49 -8.90 6.64 11.58
C LYS A 49 -8.47 5.66 12.68
N GLU A 50 -9.41 5.29 13.54
CA GLU A 50 -9.23 4.23 14.53
C GLU A 50 -9.52 2.88 13.87
N VAL A 51 -8.57 1.95 13.96
CA VAL A 51 -8.69 0.59 13.40
C VAL A 51 -8.13 -0.45 14.35
N ASP A 52 -8.57 -1.69 14.24
CA ASP A 52 -7.78 -2.83 14.73
C ASP A 52 -6.89 -3.33 13.58
N ALA A 53 -5.59 -3.34 13.80
CA ALA A 53 -4.63 -3.71 12.77
C ALA A 53 -4.74 -5.18 12.36
N ASP A 54 -5.29 -6.02 13.23
CA ASP A 54 -5.47 -7.45 13.05
C ASP A 54 -6.87 -7.82 12.52
N ASP A 55 -7.74 -6.83 12.24
CA ASP A 55 -9.04 -7.04 11.62
C ASP A 55 -8.94 -7.20 10.10
N VAL A 56 -9.80 -8.04 9.55
CA VAL A 56 -9.87 -8.32 8.12
C VAL A 56 -10.50 -7.11 7.44
N GLN A 57 -9.86 -6.62 6.38
CA GLN A 57 -10.39 -5.57 5.53
C GLN A 57 -10.98 -6.18 4.25
N GLU A 58 -12.09 -5.62 3.78
CA GLU A 58 -12.67 -5.98 2.49
C GLU A 58 -11.72 -5.60 1.34
N PRO A 59 -11.67 -6.41 0.27
CA PRO A 59 -10.88 -6.09 -0.91
C PRO A 59 -11.35 -4.78 -1.56
N ILE A 60 -10.40 -3.99 -2.06
CA ILE A 60 -10.71 -2.73 -2.79
C ILE A 60 -11.14 -3.04 -4.23
N SER A 61 -10.61 -4.12 -4.80
CA SER A 61 -10.94 -4.61 -6.14
C SER A 61 -11.17 -6.11 -6.09
N ASP A 62 -12.19 -6.57 -6.82
CA ASP A 62 -12.49 -8.00 -7.00
C ASP A 62 -11.94 -8.56 -8.32
N GLU A 63 -11.37 -7.71 -9.18
CA GLU A 63 -11.05 -8.08 -10.57
C GLU A 63 -9.54 -8.10 -10.86
N VAL A 64 -8.82 -7.13 -10.31
CA VAL A 64 -7.40 -6.94 -10.54
C VAL A 64 -6.67 -6.69 -9.23
N TYR A 65 -5.35 -6.87 -9.25
CA TYR A 65 -4.50 -6.44 -8.13
C TYR A 65 -4.82 -5.00 -7.72
N TYR A 66 -4.78 -4.71 -6.42
CA TYR A 66 -5.07 -3.39 -5.88
C TYR A 66 -4.04 -2.99 -4.82
N ILE A 67 -3.98 -1.68 -4.53
CA ILE A 67 -3.15 -1.11 -3.47
C ILE A 67 -4.04 -0.58 -2.36
N SER A 68 -3.73 -0.94 -1.11
CA SER A 68 -4.28 -0.25 0.06
C SER A 68 -3.57 1.10 0.27
N PRO A 69 -4.25 2.24 0.07
CA PRO A 69 -3.62 3.56 0.11
C PRO A 69 -3.12 3.93 1.52
N ASP A 70 -3.79 3.44 2.57
CA ASP A 70 -3.38 3.64 3.96
C ASP A 70 -2.03 2.96 4.27
N LYS A 71 -1.59 1.99 3.46
CA LYS A 71 -0.30 1.28 3.59
C LYS A 71 0.73 1.70 2.54
N CYS A 72 0.33 2.43 1.50
CA CYS A 72 1.25 2.89 0.46
C CYS A 72 2.08 4.08 0.97
N THR A 73 3.40 3.98 0.84
CA THR A 73 4.34 5.08 1.18
C THR A 73 5.11 5.59 -0.04
N GLU A 74 4.71 5.22 -1.26
CA GLU A 74 5.51 5.45 -2.49
C GLU A 74 6.95 4.92 -2.38
N CYS A 75 7.14 3.89 -1.55
CA CYS A 75 8.44 3.38 -1.14
C CYS A 75 9.34 4.38 -0.38
N MET A 76 8.84 5.58 -0.03
CA MET A 76 9.58 6.52 0.81
C MET A 76 10.00 5.87 2.12
N GLY A 77 11.26 6.07 2.49
CA GLY A 77 11.92 5.40 3.62
C GLY A 77 12.54 4.04 3.29
N PHE A 78 12.30 3.48 2.10
CA PHE A 78 12.87 2.20 1.65
C PHE A 78 13.67 2.32 0.35
N HIS A 79 13.08 2.98 -0.65
CA HIS A 79 13.64 3.17 -1.98
C HIS A 79 13.41 4.61 -2.46
N GLU A 80 14.16 5.03 -3.48
CA GLU A 80 14.03 6.38 -4.07
C GLU A 80 12.82 6.50 -5.00
N GLU A 81 12.30 5.38 -5.52
CA GLU A 81 11.19 5.33 -6.47
C GLU A 81 10.22 4.16 -6.14
N PRO A 82 8.95 4.22 -6.57
CA PRO A 82 7.99 3.13 -6.37
C PRO A 82 8.39 1.84 -7.12
N GLN A 83 8.70 0.78 -6.38
CA GLN A 83 9.15 -0.47 -6.97
C GLN A 83 8.07 -1.17 -7.80
N CYS A 84 6.80 -1.06 -7.40
CA CYS A 84 5.67 -1.61 -8.15
C CYS A 84 5.56 -1.03 -9.58
N ALA A 85 5.77 0.28 -9.73
CA ALA A 85 5.80 0.93 -11.03
C ALA A 85 7.01 0.49 -11.87
N ALA A 86 8.17 0.30 -11.24
CA ALA A 86 9.39 -0.12 -11.93
C ALA A 86 9.31 -1.54 -12.52
N VAL A 87 8.50 -2.44 -11.93
CA VAL A 87 8.35 -3.84 -12.38
C VAL A 87 7.08 -4.10 -13.19
N CYS A 88 6.16 -3.14 -13.28
CA CYS A 88 4.89 -3.33 -13.97
C CYS A 88 5.11 -3.43 -15.50
N PRO A 89 4.71 -4.54 -16.16
CA PRO A 89 4.96 -4.72 -17.60
C PRO A 89 4.01 -3.93 -18.51
N VAL A 90 2.97 -3.32 -17.94
CA VAL A 90 1.90 -2.59 -18.65
C VAL A 90 1.70 -1.18 -18.10
N ASP A 91 2.63 -0.69 -17.26
CA ASP A 91 2.63 0.67 -16.71
C ASP A 91 1.32 1.08 -15.98
N CYS A 92 0.58 0.12 -15.41
CA CYS A 92 -0.71 0.36 -14.77
C CYS A 92 -0.61 0.74 -13.28
N CYS A 93 0.60 0.79 -12.70
CA CYS A 93 0.85 1.27 -11.34
C CYS A 93 1.21 2.76 -11.38
N VAL A 94 0.22 3.63 -11.18
CA VAL A 94 0.33 5.07 -11.43
C VAL A 94 0.02 5.88 -10.15
N PRO A 95 0.41 7.16 -10.07
CA PRO A 95 0.00 8.01 -8.97
C PRO A 95 -1.53 8.11 -8.85
N ASP A 96 -2.00 8.09 -7.61
CA ASP A 96 -3.41 8.24 -7.25
C ASP A 96 -3.72 9.71 -6.93
N ASP A 97 -4.50 10.34 -7.82
CA ASP A 97 -4.92 11.75 -7.67
C ASP A 97 -5.91 11.97 -6.52
N ASP A 98 -6.57 10.91 -6.01
CA ASP A 98 -7.47 10.99 -4.87
C ASP A 98 -6.73 10.85 -3.52
N HIS A 99 -5.48 10.36 -3.54
CA HIS A 99 -4.63 10.13 -2.36
C HIS A 99 -3.29 10.88 -2.47
N VAL A 100 -3.36 12.19 -2.66
CA VAL A 100 -2.17 13.07 -2.73
C VAL A 100 -1.58 13.32 -1.34
N GLU A 101 -0.37 12.82 -1.13
CA GLU A 101 0.40 12.95 0.11
C GLU A 101 1.76 13.62 -0.16
N THR A 102 2.25 14.39 0.82
CA THR A 102 3.58 15.00 0.78
C THR A 102 4.65 13.99 1.23
N GLU A 103 5.91 14.23 0.85
CA GLU A 103 7.04 13.42 1.30
C GLU A 103 7.11 13.29 2.83
N GLU A 104 6.86 14.39 3.55
CA GLU A 104 6.80 14.40 5.01
C GLU A 104 5.73 13.42 5.55
N VAL A 105 4.52 13.46 4.98
CA VAL A 105 3.42 12.55 5.37
C VAL A 105 3.77 11.08 5.07
N LEU A 106 4.39 10.80 3.93
CA LEU A 106 4.79 9.43 3.55
C LEU A 106 5.87 8.88 4.48
N LEU A 107 6.84 9.70 4.85
CA LEU A 107 7.90 9.33 5.80
C LEU A 107 7.33 9.14 7.22
N GLU A 108 6.34 9.93 7.64
CA GLU A 108 5.64 9.70 8.90
C GLU A 108 4.83 8.41 8.88
N LYS A 109 4.11 8.13 7.78
CA LYS A 109 3.38 6.88 7.58
C LYS A 109 4.33 5.67 7.62
N GLN A 110 5.49 5.77 6.98
CA GLN A 110 6.52 4.72 7.03
C GLN A 110 7.00 4.47 8.46
N LYS A 111 7.38 5.52 9.20
CA LYS A 111 7.83 5.40 10.60
C LYS A 111 6.75 4.84 11.52
N PHE A 112 5.48 5.20 11.27
CA PHE A 112 4.35 4.67 12.01
C PHE A 112 4.21 3.15 11.82
N MET A 113 4.30 2.67 10.58
CA MET A 113 4.21 1.23 10.28
C MET A 113 5.46 0.45 10.72
N HIS A 114 6.62 1.11 10.74
CA HIS A 114 7.93 0.52 10.97
C HIS A 114 8.76 1.36 11.97
N PRO A 115 8.36 1.42 13.25
CA PRO A 115 8.99 2.28 14.26
C PRO A 115 10.44 1.89 14.62
N GLU A 116 10.88 0.69 14.23
CA GLU A 116 12.24 0.17 14.44
C GLU A 116 13.08 0.11 13.15
N GLY A 117 12.53 0.63 12.03
CA GLY A 117 13.15 0.62 10.69
C GLY A 117 14.14 1.75 10.42
#